data_AF-A0A9Q3D2K0-F1
#
_entry.id   AF-A0A9Q3D2K0-F1
#
_cell.length_a   1.000
_cell.length_b   1.000
_cell.length_c   1.000
_cell.angle_alpha   90.00
_cell.angle_beta   90.00
_cell.angle_gamma   90.00
#
_symmetry.space_group_name_H-M   'P 1'
#
loop_
_entity.id
_entity.type
_entity.pdbx_description
1 polymer ?
#
loop_
_entity_poly.entity_id
_entity_poly.type
_entity_poly.pdbx_seq_one_letter_code
_entity_poly.pdbx_strand_id
1 'polypeptide(L)'
;MMAPDSFYGTKAYKLRGLIQSFQIIFHNEPERLFSYRKKVLYSTSFLTGRAGTWIEPYLSNISNEDPSYLLNSLQLFENQLFTLFGDPNEVGMAEQECHNLRMKESGQVSL
;
A
#
# COMPACT_ATOMS: atom_id res chain seq x y z
N MET A 1 -5.45 -14.11 -14.08
CA MET A 1 -5.61 -12.98 -13.15
C MET A 1 -5.79 -11.71 -13.95
N MET A 2 -6.76 -10.86 -13.58
CA MET A 2 -6.91 -9.54 -14.18
C MET A 2 -5.92 -8.59 -13.52
N ALA A 3 -5.14 -7.85 -14.31
CA ALA A 3 -4.23 -6.84 -13.76
C ALA A 3 -5.04 -5.71 -13.11
N PRO A 4 -4.55 -5.10 -12.02
CA PRO A 4 -5.20 -3.93 -11.42
C PRO A 4 -5.30 -2.77 -12.42
N ASP A 5 -6.34 -1.95 -12.28
CA ASP A 5 -6.45 -0.69 -13.02
C ASP A 5 -5.39 0.31 -12.57
N SER A 6 -4.85 1.10 -13.50
CA SER A 6 -3.95 2.19 -13.13
C SER A 6 -4.66 3.28 -12.33
N PHE A 7 -3.97 3.86 -11.35
CA PHE A 7 -4.46 4.91 -10.48
C PHE A 7 -3.77 6.25 -10.73
N TYR A 8 -4.56 7.24 -11.13
CA TYR A 8 -4.05 8.56 -11.53
C TYR A 8 -3.83 9.52 -10.33
N GLY A 9 -4.47 9.28 -9.17
CA GLY A 9 -4.38 10.18 -8.01
C GLY A 9 -5.44 11.30 -7.95
N THR A 10 -6.53 11.20 -8.70
CA THR A 10 -7.63 12.18 -8.69
C THR A 10 -8.95 11.65 -8.13
N LYS A 11 -9.21 10.35 -8.29
CA LYS A 11 -10.46 9.71 -7.89
C LYS A 11 -10.25 8.85 -6.64
N ALA A 12 -10.35 9.46 -5.47
CA ALA A 12 -10.08 8.82 -4.18
C ALA A 12 -10.79 7.47 -3.98
N TYR A 13 -12.07 7.39 -4.37
CA TYR A 13 -12.88 6.16 -4.27
C TYR A 13 -12.32 4.96 -5.05
N LYS A 14 -11.42 5.16 -6.02
CA LYS A 14 -10.74 4.08 -6.75
C LYS A 14 -9.57 3.47 -5.98
N LEU A 15 -9.03 4.19 -5.00
CA LEU A 15 -7.84 3.78 -4.28
C LEU A 15 -8.07 2.49 -3.50
N ARG A 16 -9.21 2.35 -2.83
CA ARG A 16 -9.56 1.15 -2.08
C ARG A 16 -9.61 -0.10 -2.95
N GLY A 17 -10.24 -0.01 -4.12
CA GLY A 17 -10.30 -1.13 -5.07
C GLY A 17 -8.92 -1.54 -5.59
N LEU A 18 -8.02 -0.56 -5.79
CA LEU A 18 -6.63 -0.83 -6.16
C LEU A 18 -5.90 -1.61 -5.05
N ILE A 19 -5.96 -1.13 -3.81
CA ILE A 19 -5.31 -1.78 -2.67
C ILE A 19 -5.83 -3.20 -2.46
N GLN A 20 -7.15 -3.41 -2.53
CA GLN A 20 -7.75 -4.75 -2.47
C GLN A 20 -7.21 -5.67 -3.57
N SER A 21 -7.04 -5.16 -4.79
CA SER A 21 -6.47 -5.92 -5.90
C SER A 21 -5.02 -6.34 -5.62
N PHE A 22 -4.21 -5.43 -5.04
CA PHE A 22 -2.85 -5.76 -4.63
C PHE A 22 -2.81 -6.84 -3.54
N GLN A 23 -3.65 -6.74 -2.52
CA GLN A 23 -3.70 -7.74 -1.44
C GLN A 23 -4.04 -9.14 -1.98
N ILE A 24 -4.98 -9.24 -2.92
CA ILE A 24 -5.32 -10.50 -3.60
C ILE A 24 -4.11 -11.04 -4.39
N ILE A 25 -3.41 -10.19 -5.12
CA ILE A 25 -2.23 -10.60 -5.92
C ILE A 25 -1.10 -11.06 -5.00
N PHE A 26 -0.80 -10.31 -3.94
CA PHE A 26 0.27 -10.65 -2.99
C PHE A 26 -0.01 -11.94 -2.23
N HIS A 27 -1.27 -12.22 -1.93
CA HIS A 27 -1.68 -13.48 -1.30
C HIS A 27 -1.51 -14.68 -2.25
N ASN A 28 -1.82 -14.51 -3.53
CA ASN A 28 -1.79 -15.58 -4.51
C ASN A 28 -0.41 -15.81 -5.15
N GLU A 29 0.49 -14.83 -5.14
CA GLU A 29 1.86 -14.95 -5.67
C GLU A 29 2.95 -14.72 -4.60
N PRO A 30 2.95 -15.47 -3.48
CA PRO A 30 3.87 -15.23 -2.36
C PRO A 30 5.35 -15.44 -2.75
N GLU A 31 5.64 -16.36 -3.67
CA GLU A 31 7.02 -16.64 -4.09
C GLU A 31 7.62 -15.56 -4.99
N ARG A 32 6.80 -14.90 -5.82
CA ARG A 32 7.26 -13.85 -6.75
C ARG A 32 7.50 -12.52 -6.03
N LEU A 33 6.69 -12.23 -5.03
CA LEU A 33 6.65 -10.94 -4.33
C LEU A 33 6.99 -11.09 -2.84
N PHE A 34 8.04 -11.85 -2.53
CA PHE A 34 8.42 -12.19 -1.16
C PHE A 34 8.88 -10.98 -0.32
N SER A 35 9.51 -9.98 -0.94
CA SER A 35 10.01 -8.78 -0.24
C SER A 35 9.00 -7.64 -0.28
N TYR A 36 8.86 -6.91 0.84
CA TYR A 36 8.09 -5.65 0.88
C TYR A 36 8.52 -4.68 -0.22
N ARG A 37 9.82 -4.61 -0.53
CA ARG A 37 10.34 -3.77 -1.62
C ARG A 37 9.77 -4.16 -2.97
N LYS A 38 9.70 -5.47 -3.27
CA LYS A 38 9.11 -5.96 -4.53
C LYS A 38 7.62 -5.67 -4.59
N LYS A 39 6.90 -5.82 -3.48
CA LYS A 39 5.46 -5.48 -3.38
C LYS A 39 5.23 -4.00 -3.65
N VAL A 40 6.00 -3.12 -3.01
CA VAL A 40 5.86 -1.67 -3.21
C VAL A 40 6.22 -1.30 -4.65
N LEU A 41 7.34 -1.76 -5.19
CA LEU A 41 7.73 -1.49 -6.58
C LEU A 41 6.67 -1.97 -7.58
N TYR A 42 6.12 -3.17 -7.38
CA TYR A 42 5.00 -3.66 -8.18
C TYR A 42 3.81 -2.70 -8.12
N SER A 43 3.38 -2.30 -6.92
CA SER A 43 2.29 -1.35 -6.73
C SER A 43 2.55 0.00 -7.41
N THR A 44 3.79 0.50 -7.36
CA THR A 44 4.17 1.79 -7.99
C THR A 44 3.98 1.77 -9.50
N SER A 45 4.09 0.61 -10.16
CA SER A 45 3.91 0.49 -11.61
C SER A 45 2.47 0.79 -12.08
N PHE A 46 1.50 0.77 -11.16
CA PHE A 46 0.11 1.13 -11.44
C PHE A 46 -0.20 2.58 -11.09
N LEU A 47 0.74 3.32 -10.48
CA LEU A 47 0.56 4.74 -10.21
C LEU A 47 0.91 5.55 -11.45
N THR A 48 -0.03 6.38 -11.88
CA THR A 48 0.09 7.21 -13.08
C THR A 48 -0.28 8.65 -12.75
N GLY A 49 -0.04 9.59 -13.68
CA GLY A 49 -0.43 10.98 -13.50
C GLY A 49 0.10 11.58 -12.20
N ARG A 50 -0.80 12.18 -11.41
CA ARG A 50 -0.46 12.84 -10.14
C ARG A 50 0.16 11.88 -9.12
N ALA A 51 -0.37 10.65 -9.02
CA ALA A 51 0.20 9.64 -8.13
C ALA A 51 1.57 9.15 -8.61
N GLY A 52 1.76 9.04 -9.94
CA GLY A 52 3.04 8.72 -10.55
C GLY A 52 4.11 9.77 -10.27
N THR A 53 3.79 11.06 -10.46
CA THR A 53 4.71 12.18 -10.17
C THR A 53 5.13 12.22 -8.70
N TRP A 54 4.22 11.88 -7.78
CA TRP A 54 4.54 11.83 -6.36
C TRP A 54 5.56 10.73 -6.00
N ILE A 55 5.49 9.56 -6.64
CA ILE A 55 6.36 8.42 -6.30
C ILE A 55 7.71 8.44 -7.03
N GLU A 56 7.80 9.16 -8.16
CA GLU A 56 8.99 9.32 -9.01
C GLU A 56 10.31 9.61 -8.25
N PRO A 57 10.39 10.54 -7.27
CA PRO A 57 11.64 10.80 -6.56
C PRO A 57 12.15 9.58 -5.77
N TYR A 58 11.24 8.73 -5.28
CA TYR A 58 11.60 7.50 -4.59
C TYR A 58 12.09 6.43 -5.58
N LEU A 59 11.58 6.43 -6.81
CA LEU A 59 11.98 5.50 -7.87
C LEU A 59 13.32 5.86 -8.53
N SER A 60 13.71 7.14 -8.49
CA SER A 60 14.98 7.60 -9.07
C SER A 60 16.22 6.97 -8.43
N ASN A 61 16.08 6.39 -7.23
CA ASN A 61 17.14 5.75 -6.46
C ASN A 61 16.83 4.27 -6.13
N ILE A 62 16.14 3.54 -7.03
CA ILE A 62 15.80 2.11 -6.81
C ILE A 62 17.02 1.22 -6.52
N SER A 63 18.19 1.55 -7.06
CA SER A 63 19.42 0.78 -6.86
C SER A 63 20.18 1.15 -5.59
N ASN A 64 19.87 2.29 -4.96
CA ASN A 64 20.48 2.63 -3.68
C ASN A 64 19.85 1.77 -2.58
N GLU A 65 20.71 1.00 -1.90
CA GLU A 65 20.37 0.27 -0.67
C GLU A 65 20.13 1.19 0.52
N ASP A 66 20.40 2.49 0.36
CA ASP A 66 20.01 3.52 1.32
C ASP A 66 18.51 3.38 1.62
N PRO A 67 18.09 3.42 2.90
CA PRO A 67 16.73 3.11 3.29
C PRO A 67 15.78 4.18 2.79
N SER A 68 15.36 4.05 1.54
CA SER A 68 14.15 4.63 0.99
C SER A 68 12.99 4.02 1.80
N TYR A 69 12.71 4.62 2.96
CA TYR A 69 11.83 4.12 4.01
C TYR A 69 10.44 3.77 3.45
N LEU A 70 10.00 4.53 2.45
CA LEU A 70 8.73 4.32 1.74
C LEU A 70 8.74 3.04 0.90
N LEU A 71 9.84 2.75 0.19
CA LEU A 71 9.94 1.58 -0.69
C LEU A 71 10.11 0.27 0.07
N ASN A 72 10.64 0.31 1.29
CA ASN A 72 10.90 -0.89 2.09
C ASN A 72 9.78 -1.24 3.07
N SER A 73 8.72 -0.44 3.15
CA SER A 73 7.55 -0.70 4.01
C SER A 73 6.25 -0.54 3.24
N LEU A 74 5.57 -1.66 2.99
CA LEU A 74 4.27 -1.67 2.33
C LEU A 74 3.25 -0.85 3.13
N GLN A 75 3.27 -0.95 4.45
CA GLN A 75 2.37 -0.20 5.32
C GLN A 75 2.58 1.32 5.22
N LEU A 76 3.84 1.78 5.25
CA LEU A 76 4.12 3.22 5.11
C LEU A 76 3.73 3.74 3.72
N PHE A 77 3.97 2.94 2.69
CA PHE A 77 3.53 3.25 1.32
C PHE A 77 2.02 3.41 1.24
N GLU A 78 1.24 2.43 1.73
CA GLU A 78 -0.22 2.49 1.72
C GLU A 78 -0.75 3.67 2.53
N ASN A 79 -0.21 3.91 3.74
CA ASN A 79 -0.62 5.04 4.59
C ASN A 79 -0.40 6.39 3.90
N GLN A 80 0.76 6.60 3.27
CA GLN A 80 1.03 7.85 2.54
C GLN A 80 0.12 7.99 1.32
N LEU A 81 -0.15 6.89 0.62
CA LEU A 81 -1.06 6.88 -0.53
C LEU A 81 -2.49 7.29 -0.12
N PHE A 82 -3.00 6.77 1.00
CA PHE A 82 -4.28 7.17 1.57
C PHE A 82 -4.27 8.60 2.12
N THR A 83 -3.20 9.03 2.76
CA THR A 83 -3.08 10.41 3.28
C THR A 83 -3.14 11.44 2.16
N LEU A 84 -2.52 11.15 1.02
CA LEU A 84 -2.39 12.10 -0.10
C LEU A 84 -3.53 12.02 -1.12
N PHE A 85 -4.09 10.81 -1.32
CA PHE A 85 -5.04 10.55 -2.40
C PHE A 85 -6.32 9.81 -1.95
N GLY A 86 -6.39 9.40 -0.69
CA GLY A 86 -7.58 8.76 -0.12
C GLY A 86 -8.69 9.77 0.16
N ASP A 87 -9.88 9.23 0.43
CA ASP A 87 -11.00 10.06 0.88
C ASP A 87 -10.78 10.40 2.36
N PRO A 88 -10.80 11.68 2.77
CA PRO A 88 -10.64 12.07 4.16
C PRO A 88 -11.59 11.34 5.12
N ASN A 89 -12.78 10.96 4.65
CA ASN A 89 -13.77 10.24 5.45
C ASN A 89 -13.43 8.74 5.59
N GLU A 90 -12.67 8.16 4.65
CA GLU A 90 -12.25 6.76 4.70
C GLU A 90 -10.97 6.56 5.52
N VAL A 91 -10.05 7.53 5.50
CA VAL A 91 -8.79 7.47 6.28
C VAL A 91 -9.08 7.29 7.77
N GLY A 92 -10.09 8.01 8.30
CA GLY A 92 -10.51 7.87 9.69
C GLY A 92 -11.05 6.49 10.07
N MET A 93 -11.62 5.73 9.12
CA MET A 93 -12.13 4.39 9.38
C MET A 93 -11.04 3.31 9.33
N ALA A 94 -10.05 3.45 8.43
CA ALA A 94 -8.95 2.49 8.31
C ALA A 94 -8.01 2.54 9.52
N GLU A 95 -7.72 3.71 10.07
CA GLU A 95 -6.94 3.86 11.31
C GLU A 95 -7.66 3.23 12.51
N GLN A 96 -9.00 3.33 12.55
CA GLN A 96 -9.85 2.71 13.57
C GLN A 96 -9.91 1.17 13.45
N GLU A 97 -10.01 0.63 12.22
CA GLU A 97 -9.92 -0.82 11.99
C GLU A 97 -8.52 -1.37 12.35
N CYS A 98 -7.45 -0.66 11.99
CA CYS A 98 -6.09 -1.10 12.31
C CYS A 98 -5.83 -1.08 13.84
N HIS A 99 -6.41 -0.13 14.57
CA HIS A 99 -6.39 -0.11 16.03
C HIS A 99 -7.20 -1.26 16.65
N ASN A 100 -8.37 -1.57 16.08
CA ASN A 100 -9.25 -2.66 16.54
C ASN A 100 -8.68 -4.06 16.27
N LEU A 101 -7.87 -4.23 15.22
CA LEU A 101 -7.16 -5.48 14.95
C LEU A 101 -6.04 -5.72 15.99
N ARG A 102 -5.33 -4.67 16.40
CA ARG A 102 -4.25 -4.75 17.41
C ARG A 102 -4.74 -5.03 18.83
N MET A 103 -6.01 -4.74 19.15
CA MET A 103 -6.58 -4.99 20.48
C MET A 103 -7.22 -6.38 20.65
N LYS A 104 -7.32 -7.20 19.59
CA LYS A 104 -7.88 -8.56 19.71
C LYS A 104 -6.84 -9.67 19.94
N GLU A 105 -5.54 -9.38 19.86
CA GLU A 105 -4.47 -10.37 20.13
C GLU A 105 -4.05 -10.48 21.61
N SER A 106 -4.74 -9.80 22.53
CA SER A 106 -4.48 -9.89 23.98
C SER A 106 -5.71 -10.38 24.75
N GLY A 107 -6.36 -11.41 24.23
CA GLY A 107 -7.52 -12.03 24.86
C GLY A 107 -7.49 -13.56 24.79
N GLN A 108 -6.60 -14.18 25.55
CA GLN A 108 -6.80 -15.39 26.37
C GLN A 108 -5.47 -16.10 26.66
N VAL A 109 -4.94 -15.88 27.86
CA VAL A 109 -4.22 -16.94 28.59
C VAL A 109 -5.09 -17.26 29.79
N SER A 110 -5.92 -18.29 29.64
CA SER A 110 -6.56 -18.96 30.78
C SER A 110 -5.61 -20.07 31.22
N LEU A 111 -5.03 -19.92 32.41
CA LEU A 111 -4.46 -21.01 33.21
C LEU A 111 -5.57 -21.59 34.11
#